data_AF-A0AAN7TL07-F1
#
_entry.id   AF-A0AAN7TL07-F1
#
_cell.length_a   1.000
_cell.length_b   1.000
_cell.length_c   1.000
_cell.angle_alpha   90.00
_cell.angle_beta   90.00
_cell.angle_gamma   90.00
#
_symmetry.space_group_name_H-M   'P 1'
#
loop_
_entity.id
_entity.type
_entity.pdbx_description
1 polymer ?
#
loop_
_entity_poly.entity_id
_entity_poly.type
_entity_poly.pdbx_seq_one_letter_code
_entity_poly.pdbx_strand_id
1 'polypeptide(L)'
;MSGLRFLHVVDASMPYNGWRQIETNFFQEIPRVLKSFKYSIFLSLLAILMMIILACGSFIPYGWGITSFIAILPLSTICVSHFLLPIVLNSGLMQFTF
;
A
#
# COMPACT_ATOMS: atom_id res chain seq x y z
N MET A 1 -17.14 -46.33 17.80
CA MET A 1 -15.83 -45.75 18.16
C MET A 1 -15.23 -44.81 17.09
N SER A 2 -15.88 -44.57 15.95
CA SER A 2 -15.33 -43.72 14.87
C SER A 2 -15.60 -42.21 15.00
N GLY A 3 -16.45 -41.78 15.94
CA GLY A 3 -16.78 -40.36 16.15
C GLY A 3 -15.74 -39.57 16.97
N LEU A 4 -15.05 -40.21 17.93
CA LEU A 4 -14.04 -39.53 18.76
C LEU A 4 -12.80 -39.11 17.95
N ARG A 5 -12.40 -39.88 16.93
CA ARG A 5 -11.25 -39.53 16.09
C ARG A 5 -11.51 -38.29 15.24
N PHE A 6 -12.76 -38.05 14.86
CA PHE A 6 -13.16 -36.82 14.17
C PHE A 6 -13.09 -35.61 15.10
N LEU A 7 -13.57 -35.75 16.34
CA LEU A 7 -13.47 -34.67 17.33
C LEU A 7 -12.00 -34.30 17.65
N HIS A 8 -11.09 -35.28 17.76
CA HIS A 8 -9.67 -34.99 17.97
C HIS A 8 -8.98 -34.31 16.77
N VAL A 9 -9.36 -34.61 15.52
CA VAL A 9 -8.83 -33.93 14.33
C VAL A 9 -9.43 -32.52 14.19
N VAL A 10 -10.69 -32.36 14.61
CA VAL A 10 -11.40 -31.09 14.63
C VAL A 10 -10.85 -30.18 15.74
N ASP A 11 -10.67 -30.65 16.97
CA ASP A 11 -10.04 -29.88 18.06
C ASP A 11 -8.56 -29.58 17.78
N ALA A 12 -7.84 -30.47 17.11
CA ALA A 12 -6.45 -30.21 16.71
C ALA A 12 -6.33 -29.15 15.60
N SER A 13 -7.40 -28.90 14.84
CA SER A 13 -7.44 -27.83 13.82
C SER A 13 -8.18 -26.58 14.28
N MET A 14 -8.90 -26.65 15.41
CA MET A 14 -9.58 -25.53 16.04
C MET A 14 -8.72 -25.00 17.21
N PRO A 15 -8.07 -23.83 17.08
CA PRO A 15 -7.41 -23.24 18.23
C PRO A 15 -8.46 -22.85 19.28
N TYR A 16 -8.67 -23.68 20.32
CA TYR A 16 -9.48 -23.35 21.51
C TYR A 16 -8.95 -22.10 22.24
N ASN A 17 -7.72 -21.70 21.96
CA ASN A 17 -7.17 -20.38 22.24
C ASN A 17 -7.49 -19.38 21.11
N GLY A 18 -8.73 -19.31 20.61
CA GLY A 18 -9.15 -18.39 19.54
C GLY A 18 -8.93 -16.89 19.82
N TRP A 19 -8.46 -16.57 21.04
CA TRP A 19 -8.01 -15.24 21.49
C TRP A 19 -6.51 -15.02 21.46
N ARG A 20 -5.68 -16.04 21.18
CA ARG A 20 -4.36 -15.75 20.64
C ARG A 20 -4.59 -15.36 19.20
N GLN A 21 -5.07 -14.12 19.07
CA GLN A 21 -4.68 -13.20 18.03
C GLN A 21 -3.37 -13.74 17.49
N ILE A 22 -3.40 -14.34 16.30
CA ILE A 22 -2.21 -14.29 15.48
C ILE A 22 -2.08 -12.79 15.33
N GLU A 23 -1.32 -12.18 16.24
CA GLU A 23 -0.97 -10.78 16.23
C GLU A 23 -0.17 -10.67 14.96
N THR A 24 -0.88 -10.49 13.85
CA THR A 24 -0.33 -9.94 12.64
C THR A 24 0.10 -8.58 13.08
N ASN A 25 1.35 -8.52 13.56
CA ASN A 25 1.96 -7.33 14.09
C ASN A 25 1.69 -6.27 13.03
N PHE A 26 0.92 -5.24 13.36
CA PHE A 26 0.52 -4.20 12.42
C PHE A 26 1.75 -3.66 11.65
N PHE A 27 2.89 -3.62 12.32
CA PHE A 27 4.18 -3.23 11.78
C PHE A 27 4.88 -4.24 10.86
N GLN A 28 4.49 -5.52 10.87
CA GLN A 28 5.00 -6.56 9.99
C GLN A 28 4.25 -6.65 8.66
N GLU A 29 3.01 -6.17 8.61
CA GLU A 29 2.24 -6.10 7.37
C GLU A 29 2.56 -4.85 6.53
N ILE A 30 2.85 -3.70 7.17
CA ILE A 30 3.33 -2.48 6.49
C ILE A 30 4.48 -2.75 5.50
N PRO A 31 5.60 -3.41 5.89
CA PRO A 31 6.71 -3.66 4.98
C PRO A 31 6.35 -4.66 3.88
N ARG A 32 5.42 -5.59 4.12
CA ARG A 32 4.94 -6.55 3.10
C ARG A 32 4.14 -5.84 2.01
N VAL A 33 3.30 -4.88 2.39
CA VAL A 33 2.51 -4.04 1.47
C VAL A 33 3.44 -3.13 0.67
N LEU A 34 4.33 -2.40 1.34
CA LEU A 34 5.32 -1.55 0.66
C LEU A 34 6.18 -2.36 -0.33
N LYS A 35 6.49 -3.62 -0.02
CA LYS A 35 7.29 -4.49 -0.90
C LYS A 35 6.50 -5.08 -2.07
N SER A 36 5.18 -5.24 -1.94
CA SER A 36 4.31 -5.73 -3.02
C SER A 36 3.95 -4.62 -4.01
N PHE A 37 3.78 -3.38 -3.52
CA PHE A 37 3.36 -2.23 -4.33
C PHE A 37 4.50 -1.27 -4.69
N LYS A 38 5.76 -1.76 -4.67
CA LYS A 38 6.96 -0.96 -4.97
C LYS A 38 6.85 -0.21 -6.29
N TYR A 39 6.23 -0.81 -7.31
CA TYR A 39 6.07 -0.21 -8.63
C TYR A 39 5.13 1.01 -8.60
N SER A 40 3.99 0.93 -7.92
CA SER A 40 3.05 2.05 -7.81
C SER A 40 3.64 3.20 -7.00
N ILE A 41 4.34 2.90 -5.90
CA ILE A 41 5.01 3.92 -5.08
C ILE A 41 6.16 4.56 -5.85
N PHE A 42 7.01 3.76 -6.50
CA PHE A 42 8.11 4.25 -7.32
C PHE A 42 7.62 5.14 -8.47
N LEU A 43 6.54 4.76 -9.16
CA LEU A 43 5.93 5.55 -10.23
C LEU A 43 5.45 6.91 -9.70
N SER A 44 4.79 6.95 -8.54
CA SER A 44 4.33 8.20 -7.94
C SER A 44 5.50 9.12 -7.54
N LEU A 45 6.57 8.56 -6.99
CA LEU A 45 7.78 9.31 -6.63
C LEU A 45 8.49 9.86 -7.87
N LEU A 46 8.62 9.05 -8.92
CA LEU A 46 9.22 9.45 -10.19
C LEU A 46 8.42 10.58 -10.84
N ALA A 47 7.09 10.49 -10.85
CA ALA A 47 6.23 11.52 -11.42
C ALA A 47 6.34 12.86 -10.67
N ILE A 48 6.42 12.83 -9.33
CA ILE A 48 6.68 14.02 -8.51
C ILE A 48 8.06 14.60 -8.83
N LEU A 49 9.09 13.75 -8.92
CA LEU A 49 10.46 14.19 -9.22
C LEU A 49 10.54 14.86 -10.61
N MET A 50 9.93 14.24 -11.61
CA MET A 50 9.85 14.78 -12.97
C MET A 50 9.15 16.14 -12.99
N MET A 51 8.05 16.28 -12.24
CA MET A 51 7.34 17.56 -12.12
C MET A 51 8.21 18.65 -11.49
N ILE A 52 8.98 18.32 -10.44
CA ILE A 52 9.91 19.26 -9.79
C ILE A 52 11.06 19.64 -10.74
N ILE A 53 11.65 18.68 -11.45
CA ILE A 53 12.74 18.92 -12.41
C ILE A 53 12.24 19.81 -13.56
N LEU A 54 11.03 19.56 -14.08
CA LEU A 54 10.43 20.34 -15.16
C LEU A 54 10.01 21.76 -14.72
N ALA A 55 9.70 21.96 -13.43
CA ALA A 55 9.32 23.25 -12.88
C ALA A 55 10.52 24.11 -12.42
N CYS A 56 11.56 23.49 -11.84
CA CYS A 56 12.69 24.19 -11.21
C CYS A 56 14.01 24.07 -12.00
N GLY A 57 14.07 23.22 -13.02
CA GLY A 57 15.29 22.98 -13.79
C GLY A 57 15.68 24.19 -14.62
N SER A 58 16.72 24.90 -14.19
CA SER A 58 17.33 26.02 -14.90
C SER A 58 18.05 25.63 -16.21
N PHE A 59 18.13 24.33 -16.50
CA PHE A 59 18.66 23.76 -17.76
C PHE A 59 17.58 23.57 -18.84
N ILE A 60 16.32 23.86 -18.53
CA ILE A 60 15.20 23.67 -19.48
C ILE A 60 14.98 24.95 -20.27
N PRO A 61 14.98 24.91 -21.62
CA PRO A 61 14.68 26.07 -22.44
C PRO A 61 13.27 26.59 -22.14
N TYR A 62 13.11 27.93 -22.18
CA TYR A 62 11.96 28.73 -21.72
C TYR A 62 10.55 28.38 -22.28
N GLY A 63 10.40 27.28 -23.03
CA GLY A 63 9.12 26.78 -23.56
C GLY A 63 8.69 25.39 -23.06
N TRP A 64 9.53 24.67 -22.31
CA TRP A 64 9.24 23.30 -21.84
C TRP A 64 8.94 23.24 -20.33
N GLY A 65 9.07 24.37 -19.63
CA GLY A 65 8.77 24.47 -18.21
C GLY A 65 7.27 24.38 -17.95
N ILE A 66 6.88 23.47 -17.05
CA ILE A 66 5.48 23.30 -16.63
C ILE A 66 5.21 24.26 -15.46
N THR A 67 4.74 25.47 -15.75
CA THR A 67 4.36 26.47 -14.74
C THR A 67 2.85 26.64 -14.60
N SER A 68 2.08 26.11 -15.54
CA SER A 68 0.63 26.20 -15.56
C SER A 68 0.00 25.19 -14.60
N PHE A 69 -0.86 25.68 -13.70
CA PHE A 69 -1.59 24.87 -12.73
C PHE A 69 -2.43 23.76 -13.38
N ILE A 70 -2.98 24.02 -14.58
CA ILE A 70 -3.76 23.05 -15.37
C ILE A 70 -2.98 21.78 -15.73
N ALA A 71 -1.66 21.87 -15.87
CA ALA A 71 -0.81 20.71 -16.17
C ALA A 71 -0.40 19.95 -14.90
N ILE A 72 -0.25 20.66 -13.78
CA ILE A 72 0.16 20.11 -12.48
C ILE A 72 -0.99 19.35 -11.80
N LEU A 73 -2.20 19.90 -11.88
CA LEU A 73 -3.40 19.34 -11.25
C LEU A 73 -3.68 17.87 -11.62
N PRO A 74 -3.87 17.51 -12.91
CA PRO A 74 -4.18 16.13 -13.27
C PRO A 74 -3.04 15.18 -12.88
N LEU A 75 -1.79 15.61 -13.03
CA LEU A 75 -0.63 14.81 -12.67
C LEU A 75 -0.58 14.52 -11.16
N SER A 76 -0.86 15.52 -10.32
CA SER A 76 -0.91 15.37 -8.87
C SER A 76 -2.00 14.37 -8.44
N THR A 77 -3.19 14.44 -9.03
CA THR A 77 -4.29 13.51 -8.69
C THR A 77 -3.97 12.05 -9.04
N ILE A 78 -3.23 11.81 -10.14
CA ILE A 78 -2.76 10.48 -10.53
C ILE A 78 -1.74 9.96 -9.51
N CYS A 79 -0.79 10.79 -9.09
CA CYS A 79 0.20 10.43 -8.06
C CYS A 79 -0.47 10.09 -6.72
N VAL A 80 -1.44 10.90 -6.29
CA VAL A 80 -2.20 10.65 -5.04
C VAL A 80 -2.98 9.34 -5.13
N SER A 81 -3.64 9.07 -6.26
CA SER A 81 -4.38 7.82 -6.45
C SER A 81 -3.45 6.61 -6.36
N HIS A 82 -2.27 6.66 -6.98
CA HIS A 82 -1.28 5.56 -6.93
C HIS A 82 -0.62 5.38 -5.56
N PHE A 83 -0.61 6.41 -4.73
CA PHE A 83 -0.17 6.33 -3.35
C PHE A 83 -1.26 5.78 -2.42
N LEU A 84 -2.53 6.13 -2.68
CA LEU A 84 -3.67 5.77 -1.83
C LEU A 84 -4.21 4.35 -2.10
N LEU A 85 -4.25 3.92 -3.35
CA LEU A 85 -4.68 2.57 -3.76
C LEU A 85 -3.99 1.42 -3.00
N PRO A 86 -2.64 1.36 -2.86
CA PRO A 86 -1.98 0.27 -2.15
C PRO A 86 -2.27 0.24 -0.65
N ILE A 87 -2.67 1.38 -0.06
CA ILE A 87 -3.04 1.48 1.36
C ILE A 87 -4.49 1.04 1.55
N VAL A 88 -5.41 1.52 0.71
CA VAL A 88 -6.85 1.21 0.78
C VAL A 88 -7.14 -0.25 0.40
N LEU A 89 -6.40 -0.81 -0.56
CA LEU A 89 -6.58 -2.19 -1.01
C LEU A 89 -6.02 -3.23 -0.04
N ASN A 90 -5.21 -2.83 0.95
CA ASN A 90 -4.76 -3.75 1.99
C ASN A 90 -5.76 -3.79 3.16
N SER A 91 -6.69 -4.74 3.12
CA SER A 91 -7.67 -4.95 4.19
C SER A 91 -7.04 -5.23 5.56
N GLY A 92 -5.83 -5.80 5.61
CA GLY A 92 -5.08 -6.04 6.86
C GLY A 92 -4.59 -4.75 7.56
N LEU A 93 -4.40 -3.65 6.84
CA LEU A 93 -4.01 -2.35 7.43
C LEU A 93 -5.21 -1.50 7.89
N MET A 94 -6.37 -1.68 7.26
CA MET A 94 -7.61 -0.94 7.58
C MET A 94 -8.40 -1.60 8.71
N GLN A 95 -8.08 -2.85 9.05
CA GLN A 95 -8.65 -3.59 10.16
C GLN A 95 -7.72 -3.49 11.37
N PHE A 96 -7.76 -2.34 12.06
CA PHE A 96 -7.22 -2.25 13.41
C PHE A 96 -8.08 -3.11 14.35
N THR A 97 -7.71 -4.38 14.50
CA THR A 97 -8.22 -5.20 15.59
C THR A 97 -7.38 -4.90 16.84
N PHE A 98 -7.99 -4.22 17.80
CA PHE A 98 -7.44 -4.02 19.13
C PHE A 98 -7.74 -5.25 19.99
#